data_AF-A0A8K0NYI5-F1
#
_entry.id   AF-A0A8K0NYI5-F1
#
_cell.length_a   1.000
_cell.length_b   1.000
_cell.length_c   1.000
_cell.angle_alpha   90.00
_cell.angle_beta   90.00
_cell.angle_gamma   90.00
#
_symmetry.space_group_name_H-M   'P 1'
#
loop_
_entity.id
_entity.type
_entity.pdbx_description
1 polymer ?
#
loop_
_entity_poly.entity_id
_entity_poly.type
_entity_poly.pdbx_seq_one_letter_code
_entity_poly.pdbx_strand_id
1 'polypeptide(L)'
;MCLTGLRIPGGPSPAVALRLLDLKVPENAELNGNVTLECSFDLGNEGANLYCVKWYKDGYEFFRFSPDDRPPIKLFPNSGIIVDEKVAWGEFLEVNGGVTFPDLPIQR
;
A
#
# COMPACT_ATOMS: atom_id res chain seq x y z
N MET A 1 6.96 -2.92 0.46
CA MET A 1 6.90 -2.03 1.65
C MET A 1 5.72 -1.08 1.51
N CYS A 2 4.92 -0.90 2.56
CA CYS A 2 3.82 0.06 2.63
C CYS A 2 4.29 1.28 3.44
N LEU A 3 4.20 2.48 2.86
CA LEU A 3 4.49 3.76 3.53
C LEU A 3 3.21 4.58 3.58
N THR A 4 2.78 4.89 4.80
CA THR A 4 1.57 5.68 5.06
C THR A 4 1.96 7.05 5.58
N GLY A 5 1.38 8.09 5.00
CA GLY A 5 1.56 9.48 5.39
C GLY A 5 0.35 9.97 6.18
N LEU A 6 0.60 10.69 7.27
CA LEU A 6 -0.44 11.29 8.10
C LEU A 6 -0.57 12.78 7.81
N ARG A 7 -1.80 13.28 7.72
CA ARG A 7 -2.10 14.72 7.69
C ARG A 7 -2.71 15.14 9.04
N ILE A 8 -2.05 16.09 9.71
CA ILE A 8 -2.53 16.70 10.97
C ILE A 8 -3.10 18.09 10.63
N PRO A 9 -4.43 18.29 10.71
CA PRO A 9 -5.02 19.61 10.53
C PRO A 9 -4.90 20.44 11.83
N GLY A 10 -4.02 21.44 11.82
CA GLY A 10 -4.01 22.55 12.78
C GLY A 10 -3.19 22.36 14.07
N GLY A 11 -2.15 23.18 14.21
CA GLY A 11 -1.49 23.52 15.49
C GLY A 11 -0.60 22.44 16.13
N PRO A 12 0.23 22.82 17.14
CA PRO A 12 1.09 21.89 17.87
C PRO A 12 0.22 21.02 18.79
N SER A 13 -0.30 19.94 18.24
CA SER A 13 -0.93 18.83 18.97
C SER A 13 0.14 17.84 19.44
N PRO A 14 -0.13 17.06 20.51
CA PRO A 14 0.76 15.97 20.93
C PRO A 14 1.11 15.10 19.73
N ALA A 15 2.37 14.66 19.65
CA ALA A 15 2.92 13.95 18.50
C ALA A 15 1.95 12.85 18.02
N VAL A 16 1.24 13.14 16.92
CA VAL A 16 0.36 12.14 16.31
C VAL A 16 1.26 11.18 15.56
N ALA A 17 1.32 9.95 16.04
CA ALA A 17 2.10 8.90 15.41
C ALA A 17 1.16 8.01 14.61
N LEU A 18 1.43 7.90 13.32
CA LEU A 18 0.84 6.82 12.54
C LEU A 18 1.40 5.50 13.03
N ARG A 19 0.53 4.54 13.31
CA ARG A 19 0.92 3.20 13.72
C ARG A 19 0.56 2.19 12.65
N LEU A 20 1.56 1.54 12.07
CA LEU A 20 1.32 0.34 11.27
C LEU A 20 0.86 -0.77 12.22
N LEU A 21 -0.35 -1.28 12.01
CA LEU A 21 -0.91 -2.37 12.81
C LEU A 21 -0.44 -3.71 12.28
N ASP A 22 -0.59 -3.91 10.97
CA ASP A 22 -0.29 -5.18 10.32
C ASP A 22 0.04 -4.96 8.85
N LEU A 23 0.96 -5.77 8.33
CA LEU A 23 1.32 -5.79 6.91
C LEU A 23 1.33 -7.24 6.45
N LYS A 24 0.24 -7.67 5.80
CA LYS A 24 0.15 -9.00 5.20
C LYS A 24 0.63 -8.94 3.76
N VAL A 25 1.76 -9.58 3.54
CA VAL A 25 2.28 -9.89 2.22
C VAL A 25 2.46 -11.40 2.20
N PRO A 26 1.83 -12.14 1.28
CA PRO A 26 1.97 -13.59 1.25
C PRO A 26 3.43 -13.96 1.05
N GLU A 27 3.88 -14.99 1.76
CA GLU A 27 5.27 -15.48 1.65
C GLU A 27 5.51 -16.25 0.34
N ASN A 28 4.45 -16.65 -0.35
CA ASN A 28 4.51 -17.42 -1.57
C ASN A 28 3.61 -16.77 -2.61
N ALA A 29 4.15 -16.54 -3.80
CA ALA A 29 3.38 -16.12 -4.95
C ALA A 29 3.23 -17.31 -5.90
N GLU A 30 2.01 -17.62 -6.31
CA GLU A 30 1.78 -18.56 -7.41
C GLU A 30 2.26 -17.93 -8.72
N LEU A 31 2.91 -18.73 -9.57
CA LEU A 31 3.39 -18.26 -10.86
C LEU A 31 2.18 -17.85 -11.73
N ASN A 32 2.06 -16.55 -12.04
CA ASN A 32 0.89 -15.94 -12.70
C ASN A 32 -0.39 -15.88 -11.85
N GLY A 33 -0.29 -16.10 -10.53
CA GLY A 33 -1.39 -15.92 -9.61
C GLY A 33 -1.62 -14.46 -9.22
N ASN A 34 -2.74 -14.23 -8.56
CA ASN A 34 -3.09 -12.94 -7.95
C ASN A 34 -2.52 -12.91 -6.54
N VAL A 35 -1.81 -11.85 -6.20
CA VAL A 35 -1.27 -11.64 -4.86
C VAL A 35 -2.02 -10.50 -4.20
N THR A 36 -2.49 -10.72 -2.99
CA THR A 36 -3.14 -9.71 -2.18
C THR A 36 -2.15 -9.13 -1.18
N LEU A 37 -2.02 -7.80 -1.15
CA LEU A 37 -1.21 -7.07 -0.20
C LEU A 37 -2.15 -6.25 0.70
N GLU A 38 -2.06 -6.47 2.00
CA GLU A 38 -2.89 -5.77 3.00
C GLU A 38 -1.99 -5.00 3.97
N CYS A 39 -2.29 -3.72 4.19
CA CYS A 39 -1.57 -2.83 5.08
C CYS A 39 -2.59 -2.13 5.99
N SER A 40 -2.72 -2.65 7.22
CA SER A 40 -3.58 -2.10 8.25
C SER A 40 -2.83 -1.04 9.06
N PHE A 41 -3.42 0.14 9.24
CA PHE A 41 -2.79 1.23 10.01
C PHE A 41 -3.81 1.96 10.88
N ASP A 42 -3.33 2.48 12.00
CA ASP A 42 -4.08 3.31 12.94
C ASP A 42 -3.55 4.75 12.91
N LEU A 43 -4.46 5.71 12.79
CA LEU A 43 -4.14 7.14 12.71
C LEU A 43 -4.04 7.80 14.09
N GLY A 44 -4.18 7.03 15.18
CA GLY A 44 -3.83 7.41 16.56
C GLY A 44 -4.67 8.50 17.23
N ASN A 45 -5.41 9.32 16.49
CA ASN A 45 -6.14 10.46 17.05
C ASN A 45 -7.41 10.83 16.27
N GLU A 46 -8.46 11.25 16.98
CA GLU A 46 -9.64 11.86 16.37
C GLU A 46 -9.24 13.15 15.61
N GLY A 47 -9.61 13.22 14.33
CA GLY A 47 -9.32 14.36 13.45
C GLY A 47 -8.01 14.26 12.64
N ALA A 48 -7.17 13.25 12.89
CA ALA A 48 -6.06 12.95 12.02
C ALA A 48 -6.57 12.24 10.76
N ASN A 49 -6.14 12.69 9.58
CA ASN A 49 -6.58 12.09 8.31
C ASN A 49 -5.40 11.47 7.58
N LEU A 50 -5.66 10.38 6.86
CA LEU A 50 -4.66 9.80 5.99
C LEU A 50 -4.28 10.81 4.90
N TYR A 51 -3.00 11.11 4.77
CA TYR A 51 -2.47 11.92 3.68
C TYR A 51 -2.36 11.08 2.40
N CYS A 52 -1.62 9.97 2.48
CA CYS A 52 -1.47 9.03 1.39
C CYS A 52 -1.00 7.65 1.88
N VAL A 53 -1.41 6.57 1.20
CA VAL A 53 -0.72 5.27 1.28
C VAL A 53 0.09 5.10 0.01
N LYS A 54 1.32 4.62 0.13
CA LYS A 54 2.21 4.35 -0.98
C LYS A 54 2.80 2.97 -0.85
N TRP A 55 2.84 2.26 -1.96
CA TRP A 55 3.41 0.93 -2.02
C TRP A 55 4.66 0.94 -2.89
N TYR A 56 5.71 0.36 -2.33
CA TYR A 56 7.04 0.30 -2.91
C TYR A 56 7.49 -1.16 -3.07
N LYS A 57 8.07 -1.48 -4.22
CA LYS A 57 8.80 -2.71 -4.50
C LYS A 57 10.18 -2.35 -5.04
N ASP A 58 11.24 -2.94 -4.50
CA ASP A 58 12.63 -2.69 -4.93
C ASP A 58 13.01 -1.20 -4.96
N GLY A 59 12.40 -0.39 -4.07
CA GLY A 59 12.60 1.07 -4.04
C GLY A 59 11.76 1.88 -5.03
N TYR A 60 10.97 1.23 -5.88
CA TYR A 60 10.08 1.89 -6.85
C TYR A 60 8.64 1.96 -6.34
N GLU A 61 8.05 3.17 -6.33
CA GLU A 61 6.62 3.40 -6.08
C GLU A 61 5.84 2.77 -7.24
N PHE A 62 4.91 1.85 -6.95
CA PHE A 62 4.07 1.22 -7.97
C PHE A 62 2.58 1.54 -7.77
N PHE A 63 2.18 1.92 -6.56
CA PHE A 63 0.82 2.33 -6.25
C PHE A 63 0.81 3.43 -5.20
N ARG A 64 -0.11 4.37 -5.35
CA ARG A 64 -0.41 5.39 -4.35
C ARG A 64 -1.92 5.60 -4.21
N PHE A 65 -2.40 5.59 -2.97
CA PHE A 65 -3.73 6.04 -2.57
C PHE A 65 -3.61 7.38 -1.85
N SER A 66 -4.43 8.36 -2.21
CA SER A 66 -4.47 9.68 -1.61
C SER A 66 -5.92 10.13 -1.57
N PRO A 67 -6.63 10.01 -0.44
CA PRO A 67 -8.07 10.27 -0.38
C PRO A 67 -8.45 11.72 -0.72
N ASP A 68 -7.49 12.64 -0.61
CA ASP A 68 -7.65 14.06 -0.95
C ASP A 68 -7.43 14.37 -2.44
N ASP A 69 -6.81 13.45 -3.18
CA ASP A 69 -6.49 13.62 -4.59
C ASP A 69 -7.66 13.17 -5.50
N ARG A 70 -7.68 13.65 -6.74
CA ARG A 70 -8.66 13.27 -7.77
C ARG A 70 -7.90 12.99 -9.07
N PRO A 71 -7.74 11.72 -9.49
CA PRO A 71 -8.25 10.51 -8.85
C PRO A 71 -7.51 10.14 -7.55
N PRO A 72 -8.20 9.51 -6.57
CA PRO A 72 -7.58 9.13 -5.31
C PRO A 72 -6.55 8.01 -5.46
N ILE A 73 -6.63 7.24 -6.54
CA ILE A 73 -5.69 6.16 -6.85
C ILE A 73 -4.79 6.63 -7.99
N LYS A 74 -3.49 6.43 -7.81
CA LYS A 74 -2.46 6.65 -8.84
C LYS A 74 -1.60 5.40 -8.96
N LEU A 75 -1.57 4.84 -10.16
CA LEU A 75 -0.73 3.69 -10.49
C LEU A 75 0.56 4.15 -11.16
N PHE A 76 1.66 3.51 -10.79
CA PHE A 76 2.95 3.69 -11.41
C PHE A 76 3.38 2.32 -11.95
N PRO A 77 3.15 2.03 -13.24
CA PRO A 77 3.47 0.73 -13.79
C PRO A 77 4.96 0.45 -13.61
N ASN A 78 5.26 -0.61 -12.86
CA ASN A 78 6.61 -1.11 -12.68
C ASN A 78 6.74 -2.46 -13.37
N SER A 79 7.90 -2.73 -13.96
CA SER A 79 8.13 -3.98 -14.68
C SER A 79 8.01 -5.17 -13.72
N GLY A 80 6.99 -6.03 -13.94
CA GLY A 80 6.74 -7.21 -13.11
C GLY A 80 5.67 -7.06 -12.02
N ILE A 81 4.90 -5.97 -11.99
CA ILE A 81 3.70 -5.84 -11.14
C ILE A 81 2.59 -5.19 -11.95
N ILE A 82 1.40 -5.78 -11.98
CA ILE A 82 0.19 -5.14 -12.51
C ILE A 82 -0.79 -5.01 -11.36
N VAL A 83 -1.19 -3.79 -11.01
CA VAL A 83 -2.16 -3.55 -9.93
C VAL A 83 -3.55 -3.47 -10.53
N ASP A 84 -4.51 -4.15 -9.91
CA ASP A 84 -5.92 -3.98 -10.27
C ASP A 84 -6.52 -2.80 -9.50
N GLU A 85 -6.70 -1.67 -10.19
CA GLU A 85 -7.25 -0.44 -9.60
C GLU A 85 -8.71 -0.58 -9.14
N LYS A 86 -9.47 -1.56 -9.65
CA LYS A 86 -10.90 -1.69 -9.36
C LYS A 86 -11.15 -2.29 -8.00
N VAL A 87 -10.20 -3.10 -7.52
CA VAL A 87 -10.25 -3.77 -6.21
C VAL A 87 -9.25 -3.17 -5.22
N ALA A 88 -8.45 -2.18 -5.64
CA ALA A 88 -7.48 -1.52 -4.80
C ALA A 88 -8.07 -0.36 -3.99
N TRP A 89 -7.76 -0.31 -2.69
CA TRP A 89 -7.97 0.85 -1.83
C TRP A 89 -6.79 0.99 -0.85
N GLY A 90 -6.67 2.09 -0.12
CA GLY A 90 -5.45 2.42 0.65
C GLY A 90 -4.84 1.27 1.46
N GLU A 91 -5.68 0.44 2.08
CA GLU A 91 -5.27 -0.70 2.92
C GLU A 91 -5.12 -2.02 2.16
N PHE A 92 -5.67 -2.16 0.95
CA PHE A 92 -5.79 -3.43 0.24
C PHE A 92 -5.44 -3.29 -1.24
N LEU A 93 -4.50 -4.10 -1.72
CA LEU A 93 -4.10 -4.16 -3.12
C LEU A 93 -4.14 -5.59 -3.65
N GLU A 94 -4.74 -5.77 -4.82
CA GLU A 94 -4.56 -6.99 -5.60
C GLU A 94 -3.61 -6.72 -6.76
N VAL A 95 -2.54 -7.50 -6.84
CA VAL A 95 -1.58 -7.45 -7.94
C VAL A 95 -1.69 -8.72 -8.78
N ASN A 96 -1.94 -8.51 -10.07
CA ASN A 96 -2.08 -9.53 -11.08
C ASN A 96 -0.76 -9.68 -11.85
N GLY A 97 -0.37 -10.91 -12.13
CA GLY A 97 0.69 -11.19 -13.09
C GLY A 97 2.10 -11.16 -12.49
N GLY A 98 2.80 -12.29 -12.69
CA GLY A 98 4.25 -12.37 -12.77
C GLY A 98 5.04 -11.64 -11.68
N VAL A 99 4.48 -11.49 -10.47
CA VAL A 99 5.16 -10.90 -9.32
C VAL A 99 6.31 -11.83 -8.95
N THR A 100 7.41 -11.63 -9.65
CA THR A 100 8.73 -12.02 -9.20
C THR A 100 9.03 -11.06 -8.06
N PHE A 101 8.51 -11.39 -6.89
CA PHE A 101 9.21 -11.05 -5.68
C PHE A 101 10.41 -12.01 -5.65
N PRO A 102 11.63 -11.57 -6.00
CA PRO A 102 12.79 -12.44 -5.93
C PRO A 102 13.03 -13.02 -4.52
N ASP A 103 12.35 -12.49 -3.51
CA ASP A 103 12.38 -12.95 -2.11
C ASP A 103 11.24 -13.88 -1.69
N LEU A 104 10.21 -14.12 -2.52
CA LEU A 104 9.10 -15.01 -2.15
C LEU A 104 9.27 -16.39 -2.79
N PRO A 105 9.32 -17.48 -2.01
CA PRO A 105 9.31 -18.83 -2.56
C PRO A 105 8.11 -19.06 -3.48
N ILE A 106 8.36 -19.38 -4.74
CA ILE A 106 7.30 -19.76 -5.70
C ILE A 106 6.82 -21.17 -5.34
N GLN A 107 5.52 -21.32 -5.10
CA GLN A 107 4.94 -22.65 -4.89
C GLN A 107 4.69 -23.28 -6.28
N ARG A 108 5.30 -24.44 -6.52
CA ARG A 108 5.21 -25.22 -7.77
C ARG A 108 4.01 -26.13 -7.79
#